data_AF-A0A2D4NZJ5-F1
#
_entry.id   AF-A0A2D4NZJ5-F1
#
_cell.length_a   1.000
_cell.length_b   1.000
_cell.length_c   1.000
_cell.angle_alpha   90.00
_cell.angle_beta   90.00
_cell.angle_gamma   90.00
#
_symmetry.space_group_name_H-M   'P 1'
#
loop_
_entity.id
_entity.type
_entity.pdbx_description
1 polymer ?
#
loop_
_entity_poly.entity_id
_entity_poly.type
_entity_poly.pdbx_seq_one_letter_code
_entity_poly.pdbx_strand_id
1 'polypeptide(L)'
;ENMLGSENLGSTLTLQSLHTNLATMQKMMMKTQESITNNHEEMKGGMEEMRGDIHKLDGRVELIQEVITKNEQKIKTVEVRTDQLEKKVETTQQSLMAANKNLEDAITHLEMERSLFYLRFQNLDEHKEENLPNLMAELPANVLQRDVQEMRNDIDEVYHIYTNYARRHKLPKEVHVRFSRKSYQGQNLREN
;
A
#
# COMPACT_ATOMS: atom_id res chain seq x y z
N GLU A 1 122.07 -3.97 -33.14
CA GLU A 1 121.01 -4.54 -32.29
C GLU A 1 120.17 -3.42 -31.69
N ASN A 2 118.85 -3.54 -31.80
CA ASN A 2 117.78 -3.05 -30.91
C ASN A 2 117.88 -1.60 -30.37
N MET A 3 116.95 -0.68 -30.59
CA MET A 3 115.54 -0.77 -30.17
C MET A 3 114.63 0.20 -30.96
N LEU A 4 113.97 -0.31 -32.01
CA LEU A 4 112.81 0.31 -32.69
C LEU A 4 111.50 0.21 -31.85
N GLY A 5 111.61 0.19 -30.52
CA GLY A 5 110.53 -0.27 -29.63
C GLY A 5 109.68 0.82 -28.97
N SER A 6 110.12 2.08 -28.94
CA SER A 6 109.54 3.07 -28.02
C SER A 6 108.39 3.91 -28.61
N GLU A 7 108.44 4.27 -29.90
CA GLU A 7 107.46 5.19 -30.50
C GLU A 7 106.20 4.48 -31.03
N ASN A 8 106.27 3.16 -31.23
CA ASN A 8 105.14 2.35 -31.72
C ASN A 8 104.17 1.92 -30.59
N LEU A 9 104.62 1.94 -29.33
CA LEU A 9 103.81 1.56 -28.18
C LEU A 9 102.77 2.64 -27.79
N GLY A 10 103.11 3.93 -27.87
CA GLY A 10 102.20 5.04 -27.52
C GLY A 10 101.01 5.21 -28.48
N SER A 11 101.24 5.01 -29.78
CA SER A 11 100.21 5.06 -30.83
C SER A 11 99.31 3.82 -30.83
N THR A 12 99.86 2.66 -30.44
CA THR A 12 99.11 1.41 -30.31
C THR A 12 98.22 1.41 -29.05
N LEU A 13 98.71 1.99 -27.94
CA LEU A 13 97.95 2.15 -26.69
C LEU A 13 96.74 3.09 -26.84
N THR A 14 96.86 4.15 -27.65
CA THR A 14 95.76 5.11 -27.92
C THR A 14 94.69 4.55 -28.86
N LEU A 15 95.06 3.70 -29.82
CA LEU A 15 94.10 3.03 -30.71
C LEU A 15 93.31 1.90 -30.00
N GLN A 16 93.96 1.19 -29.08
CA GLN A 16 93.31 0.19 -28.23
C GLN A 16 92.27 0.83 -27.29
N SER A 17 92.55 2.00 -26.69
CA SER A 17 91.58 2.67 -25.80
C SER A 17 90.36 3.19 -26.55
N LEU A 18 90.53 3.64 -27.80
CA LEU A 18 89.42 4.03 -28.67
C LEU A 18 88.54 2.82 -29.04
N HIS A 19 89.16 1.67 -29.32
CA HIS A 19 88.43 0.43 -29.61
C HIS A 19 87.60 -0.04 -28.40
N THR A 20 88.15 0.03 -27.19
CA THR A 20 87.42 -0.31 -25.96
C THR A 20 86.27 0.66 -25.66
N ASN A 21 86.45 1.95 -25.92
CA ASN A 21 85.39 2.96 -25.74
C ASN A 21 84.25 2.76 -26.74
N LEU A 22 84.55 2.45 -28.00
CA LEU A 22 83.53 2.14 -29.00
C LEU A 22 82.78 0.85 -28.66
N ALA A 23 83.47 -0.20 -28.24
CA ALA A 23 82.84 -1.47 -27.84
C ALA A 23 81.93 -1.30 -26.61
N THR A 24 82.32 -0.46 -25.64
CA THR A 24 81.48 -0.14 -24.48
C THR A 24 80.25 0.69 -24.87
N MET A 25 80.38 1.65 -25.79
CA MET A 25 79.25 2.39 -26.36
C MET A 25 78.27 1.47 -27.10
N GLN A 26 78.78 0.55 -27.94
CA GLN A 26 77.96 -0.43 -28.65
C GLN A 26 77.22 -1.35 -27.67
N LYS A 27 77.90 -1.82 -26.61
CA LYS A 27 77.28 -2.63 -25.56
C LYS A 27 76.19 -1.86 -24.81
N MET A 28 76.40 -0.57 -24.54
CA MET A 28 75.38 0.29 -23.93
C MET A 28 74.18 0.47 -24.86
N MET A 29 74.41 0.76 -26.14
CA MET A 29 73.35 0.86 -27.16
C MET A 29 72.53 -0.43 -27.27
N MET A 30 73.17 -1.60 -27.32
CA MET A 30 72.46 -2.88 -27.38
C MET A 30 71.58 -3.09 -26.14
N LYS A 31 72.08 -2.79 -24.94
CA LYS A 31 71.28 -2.88 -23.71
C LYS A 31 70.09 -1.91 -23.70
N THR A 32 70.29 -0.69 -24.18
CA THR A 32 69.20 0.29 -24.31
C THR A 32 68.16 -0.18 -25.33
N GLN A 33 68.59 -0.71 -26.48
CA GLN A 33 67.69 -1.24 -27.50
C GLN A 33 66.91 -2.46 -27.02
N GLU A 34 67.54 -3.36 -26.27
CA GLU A 34 66.89 -4.51 -25.63
C GLU A 34 65.83 -4.03 -24.61
N SER A 35 66.16 -3.07 -23.75
CA SER A 35 65.20 -2.49 -22.80
C SER A 35 64.02 -1.81 -23.49
N ILE A 36 64.25 -1.08 -24.58
CA ILE A 36 63.17 -0.46 -25.37
C ILE A 36 62.28 -1.53 -25.98
N THR A 37 62.86 -2.59 -26.55
CA THR A 37 62.11 -3.70 -27.15
C THR A 37 61.25 -4.40 -26.10
N ASN A 38 61.80 -4.72 -24.93
CA ASN A 38 61.06 -5.38 -23.85
C ASN A 38 59.90 -4.51 -23.35
N ASN A 39 60.14 -3.22 -23.09
CA ASN A 39 59.08 -2.29 -22.68
C ASN A 39 57.99 -2.17 -23.76
N HIS A 40 58.36 -2.21 -25.05
CA HIS A 40 57.40 -2.16 -26.15
C HIS A 40 56.51 -3.40 -26.19
N GLU A 41 57.09 -4.59 -26.01
CA GLU A 41 56.32 -5.84 -25.96
C GLU A 41 55.41 -5.90 -24.73
N GLU A 42 55.87 -5.48 -23.54
CA GLU A 42 55.04 -5.39 -22.35
C GLU A 42 53.87 -4.42 -22.55
N MET A 43 54.14 -3.24 -23.11
CA MET A 43 53.10 -2.25 -23.41
C MET A 43 52.09 -2.78 -24.43
N LYS A 44 52.56 -3.47 -25.48
CA LYS A 44 51.70 -4.09 -26.49
C LYS A 44 50.80 -5.17 -25.88
N GLY A 45 51.36 -6.03 -25.03
CA GLY A 45 50.58 -7.04 -24.31
C GLY A 45 49.49 -6.41 -23.43
N GLY A 46 49.82 -5.37 -22.67
CA GLY A 46 48.85 -4.62 -21.88
C GLY A 46 47.77 -3.93 -22.72
N MET A 47 48.12 -3.41 -23.91
CA MET A 47 47.16 -2.84 -24.84
C MET A 47 46.21 -3.89 -25.44
N GLU A 48 46.70 -5.10 -25.73
CA GLU A 48 45.89 -6.21 -26.23
C GLU A 48 44.89 -6.69 -25.16
N GLU A 49 45.33 -6.83 -23.90
CA GLU A 49 44.46 -7.18 -22.77
C GLU A 49 43.38 -6.12 -22.55
N MET A 50 43.78 -4.83 -22.50
CA MET A 50 42.86 -3.71 -22.35
C MET A 50 41.83 -3.67 -23.49
N ARG A 51 42.26 -3.91 -24.73
CA ARG A 51 41.35 -4.01 -25.87
C ARG A 51 40.35 -5.14 -25.67
N GLY A 52 40.79 -6.31 -25.18
CA GLY A 52 39.90 -7.44 -24.86
C GLY A 52 38.84 -7.07 -23.82
N ASP A 53 39.22 -6.36 -22.77
CA ASP A 53 38.29 -5.92 -21.73
C ASP A 53 37.31 -4.85 -22.20
N ILE A 54 37.75 -3.93 -23.07
CA ILE A 54 36.85 -2.96 -23.73
C ILE A 54 35.75 -3.68 -24.52
N HIS A 55 36.10 -4.69 -25.33
CA HIS A 55 35.09 -5.45 -26.08
C HIS A 55 34.11 -6.20 -25.18
N LYS A 56 34.58 -6.76 -24.05
CA LYS A 56 33.69 -7.39 -23.06
C LYS A 56 32.75 -6.37 -22.41
N LEU A 57 33.24 -5.17 -22.12
CA LEU A 57 32.43 -4.09 -21.56
C LEU A 57 31.38 -3.62 -22.55
N ASP A 58 31.74 -3.43 -23.82
CA ASP A 58 30.80 -3.03 -24.87
C ASP A 58 29.63 -4.02 -24.98
N GLY A 59 29.91 -5.33 -25.03
CA GLY A 59 28.85 -6.34 -25.04
C GLY A 59 27.95 -6.32 -23.80
N ARG A 60 28.49 -6.00 -22.61
CA ARG A 60 27.68 -5.83 -21.39
C ARG A 60 26.82 -4.57 -21.47
N VAL A 61 27.34 -3.49 -22.03
CA VAL A 61 26.62 -2.22 -22.21
C VAL A 61 25.44 -2.42 -23.17
N GLU A 62 25.63 -3.15 -24.26
CA GLU A 62 24.55 -3.48 -25.20
C GLU A 62 23.41 -4.26 -24.51
N LEU A 63 23.73 -5.29 -23.73
CA LEU A 63 22.75 -6.06 -22.97
C LEU A 63 21.99 -5.19 -21.96
N ILE A 64 22.67 -4.29 -21.26
CA ILE A 64 22.05 -3.35 -20.33
C ILE A 64 21.09 -2.42 -21.08
N GLN A 65 21.49 -1.91 -22.24
CA GLN A 65 20.66 -1.03 -23.07
C GLN A 65 19.38 -1.73 -23.55
N GLU A 66 19.47 -3.00 -23.95
CA GLU A 66 18.30 -3.81 -24.31
C GLU A 66 17.34 -3.97 -23.12
N VAL A 67 17.86 -4.32 -21.94
CA VAL A 67 17.04 -4.49 -20.73
C VAL A 67 16.37 -3.18 -20.33
N ILE A 68 17.07 -2.04 -20.41
CA ILE A 68 16.51 -0.72 -20.11
C ILE A 68 15.33 -0.41 -21.02
N THR A 69 15.49 -0.55 -22.33
CA THR A 69 14.42 -0.24 -23.29
C THR A 69 13.19 -1.13 -23.09
N LYS A 70 13.39 -2.42 -22.81
CA LYS A 70 12.31 -3.36 -22.49
C LYS A 70 11.60 -3.01 -21.19
N ASN A 71 12.33 -2.59 -20.17
CA ASN A 71 11.74 -2.17 -18.90
C ASN A 71 10.95 -0.87 -19.05
N GLU A 72 11.44 0.08 -19.83
CA GLU A 72 10.73 1.34 -20.11
C GLU A 72 9.36 1.09 -20.76
N GLN A 73 9.28 0.17 -21.73
CA GLN A 73 8.02 -0.22 -22.36
C GLN A 73 7.04 -0.88 -21.37
N LYS A 74 7.56 -1.74 -20.48
CA LYS A 74 6.75 -2.38 -19.44
C LYS A 74 6.21 -1.36 -18.44
N ILE A 75 7.02 -0.39 -18.03
CA ILE A 75 6.63 0.69 -17.11
C ILE A 75 5.47 1.49 -17.72
N LYS A 76 5.60 1.95 -18.97
CA LYS A 76 4.52 2.65 -19.68
C LYS A 76 3.22 1.86 -19.72
N THR A 77 3.30 0.54 -19.93
CA THR A 77 2.12 -0.33 -19.93
C THR A 77 1.48 -0.44 -18.54
N VAL A 78 2.30 -0.51 -17.49
CA VAL A 78 1.84 -0.56 -16.10
C VAL A 78 1.18 0.76 -15.70
N GLU A 79 1.77 1.91 -16.03
CA GLU A 79 1.21 3.24 -15.76
C GLU A 79 -0.21 3.37 -16.32
N VAL A 80 -0.40 3.08 -17.61
CA VAL A 80 -1.74 3.14 -18.25
C VAL A 80 -2.75 2.21 -17.57
N ARG A 81 -2.33 1.00 -17.18
CA ARG A 81 -3.21 0.06 -16.47
C ARG A 81 -3.56 0.55 -15.07
N THR A 82 -2.61 1.13 -14.36
CA THR A 82 -2.80 1.70 -13.03
C THR A 82 -3.79 2.86 -13.08
N ASP A 83 -3.63 3.79 -14.03
CA ASP A 83 -4.56 4.92 -14.21
C ASP A 83 -5.99 4.46 -14.53
N GLN A 84 -6.14 3.42 -15.36
CA GLN A 84 -7.44 2.84 -15.67
C GLN A 84 -8.07 2.14 -14.46
N LEU A 85 -7.25 1.46 -13.66
CA LEU A 85 -7.71 0.79 -12.45
C LEU A 85 -8.16 1.81 -11.39
N GLU A 86 -7.40 2.89 -11.21
CA GLU A 86 -7.72 3.96 -10.27
C GLU A 86 -9.07 4.61 -10.60
N LYS A 87 -9.32 4.94 -11.87
CA LYS A 87 -10.62 5.45 -12.33
C LYS A 87 -11.78 4.49 -12.07
N LYS A 88 -11.56 3.19 -12.28
CA LYS A 88 -12.58 2.16 -11.99
C LYS A 88 -12.86 2.09 -10.48
N VAL A 89 -11.81 2.10 -9.66
CA VAL A 89 -11.93 2.09 -8.20
C VAL A 89 -12.73 3.31 -7.73
N GLU A 90 -12.40 4.50 -8.22
CA GLU A 90 -13.12 5.73 -7.88
C GLU A 90 -14.61 5.67 -8.26
N THR A 91 -14.91 5.17 -9.46
CA THR A 91 -16.31 5.00 -9.91
C THR A 91 -17.07 4.01 -9.03
N THR A 92 -16.44 2.87 -8.68
CA THR A 92 -17.06 1.87 -7.80
C THR A 92 -17.27 2.40 -6.38
N GLN A 93 -16.32 3.20 -5.86
CA GLN A 93 -16.41 3.85 -4.57
C GLN A 93 -17.62 4.80 -4.51
N GLN A 94 -17.78 5.65 -5.53
CA GLN A 94 -18.90 6.58 -5.63
C GLN A 94 -20.24 5.85 -5.71
N SER A 95 -20.33 4.78 -6.51
CA SER A 95 -21.54 3.96 -6.59
C SER A 95 -21.87 3.28 -5.27
N LEU A 96 -20.87 2.80 -4.53
CA LEU A 96 -21.07 2.16 -3.22
C LEU A 96 -21.56 3.17 -2.17
N MET A 97 -20.99 4.38 -2.16
CA MET A 97 -21.45 5.47 -1.28
C MET A 97 -22.92 5.82 -1.54
N ALA A 98 -23.33 5.92 -2.81
CA ALA A 98 -24.72 6.20 -3.16
C ALA A 98 -25.66 5.05 -2.74
N ALA A 99 -25.26 3.80 -2.98
CA ALA A 99 -26.04 2.63 -2.58
C ALA A 99 -26.20 2.54 -1.06
N ASN A 100 -25.14 2.80 -0.30
CA ASN A 100 -25.18 2.82 1.16
C ASN A 100 -26.12 3.90 1.68
N LYS A 101 -26.06 5.12 1.14
CA LYS A 101 -26.98 6.20 1.52
C LYS A 101 -28.44 5.82 1.25
N ASN A 102 -28.73 5.27 0.07
CA ASN A 102 -30.07 4.83 -0.27
C ASN A 102 -30.57 3.72 0.67
N LEU A 103 -29.67 2.83 1.10
CA LEU A 103 -29.98 1.76 2.03
C LEU A 103 -30.23 2.30 3.44
N GLU A 104 -29.44 3.26 3.92
CA GLU A 104 -29.67 3.96 5.19
C GLU A 104 -31.02 4.69 5.20
N ASP A 105 -31.35 5.40 4.11
CA ASP A 105 -32.63 6.08 3.95
C ASP A 105 -33.80 5.07 3.95
N ALA A 106 -33.65 3.94 3.25
CA ALA A 106 -34.65 2.88 3.22
C ALA A 106 -34.85 2.20 4.58
N ILE A 107 -33.76 1.91 5.32
CA ILE A 107 -33.83 1.38 6.68
C ILE A 107 -34.56 2.38 7.59
N THR A 108 -34.17 3.65 7.53
CA THR A 108 -34.79 4.71 8.34
C THR A 108 -36.29 4.78 8.07
N HIS A 109 -36.69 4.74 6.79
CA HIS A 109 -38.10 4.74 6.41
C HIS A 109 -38.84 3.52 6.96
N LEU A 110 -38.29 2.32 6.80
CA LEU A 110 -38.89 1.09 7.31
C LEU A 110 -38.98 1.06 8.84
N GLU A 111 -37.98 1.60 9.54
CA GLU A 111 -37.99 1.73 11.00
C GLU A 111 -39.03 2.75 11.47
N MET A 112 -39.14 3.90 10.77
CA MET A 112 -40.20 4.88 11.00
C MET A 112 -41.58 4.25 10.79
N GLU A 113 -41.80 3.56 9.68
CA GLU A 113 -43.07 2.86 9.40
C GLU A 113 -43.37 1.77 10.43
N ARG A 114 -42.36 1.00 10.85
CA ARG A 114 -42.52 0.00 11.91
C ARG A 114 -42.86 0.65 13.24
N SER A 115 -42.23 1.77 13.59
CA SER A 115 -42.47 2.49 14.86
C SER A 115 -43.92 2.95 15.00
N LEU A 116 -44.62 3.20 13.89
CA LEU A 116 -46.04 3.51 13.89
C LEU A 116 -46.92 2.39 14.46
N PHE A 117 -46.41 1.18 14.69
CA PHE A 117 -47.18 0.08 15.28
C PHE A 117 -46.83 -0.16 16.75
N TYR A 118 -45.84 0.55 17.29
CA TYR A 118 -45.38 0.35 18.66
C TYR A 118 -45.73 1.54 19.55
N LEU A 119 -46.16 1.26 20.77
CA LEU A 119 -46.19 2.22 21.87
C LEU A 119 -45.27 1.76 22.98
N ARG A 120 -44.66 2.75 23.64
CA ARG A 120 -43.67 2.56 24.70
C ARG A 120 -44.15 3.25 25.95
N PHE A 121 -44.46 2.48 26.97
CA PHE A 121 -44.92 2.97 28.25
C PHE A 121 -43.78 2.93 29.26
N GLN A 122 -43.51 4.07 29.89
CA GLN A 122 -42.47 4.24 30.90
C GLN A 122 -43.12 4.63 32.23
N ASN A 123 -42.45 4.29 33.34
CA ASN A 123 -42.90 4.62 34.71
C ASN A 123 -44.29 4.05 35.06
N LEU A 124 -44.60 2.85 34.59
CA LEU A 124 -45.77 2.11 35.02
C LEU A 124 -45.48 1.43 36.36
N ASP A 125 -46.41 1.53 37.32
CA ASP A 125 -46.29 0.82 38.59
C ASP A 125 -46.38 -0.69 38.37
N GLU A 126 -45.30 -1.43 38.69
CA GLU A 126 -45.23 -2.87 38.49
C GLU A 126 -45.90 -3.63 39.65
N HIS A 127 -46.89 -4.46 39.33
CA HIS A 127 -47.50 -5.40 40.29
C HIS A 127 -47.23 -6.86 39.90
N LYS A 128 -46.99 -7.72 40.89
CA LYS A 128 -46.60 -9.13 40.66
C LYS A 128 -47.66 -9.98 39.95
N GLU A 129 -48.92 -9.55 39.99
CA GLU A 129 -50.07 -10.28 39.43
C GLU A 129 -50.82 -9.43 38.39
N GLU A 130 -50.15 -8.45 37.77
CA GLU A 130 -50.79 -7.60 36.78
C GLU A 130 -51.12 -8.38 35.49
N ASN A 131 -52.35 -8.20 34.99
CA ASN A 131 -52.68 -8.62 33.64
C ASN A 131 -52.20 -7.53 32.67
N LEU A 132 -50.94 -7.64 32.26
CA LEU A 132 -50.29 -6.65 31.42
C LEU A 132 -51.06 -6.35 30.11
N PRO A 133 -51.60 -7.34 29.37
CA PRO A 133 -52.43 -7.07 28.19
C PRO A 133 -53.68 -6.23 28.49
N ASN A 134 -54.39 -6.52 29.59
CA ASN A 134 -55.58 -5.75 29.96
C ASN A 134 -55.21 -4.33 30.37
N LEU A 135 -54.17 -4.16 31.20
CA LEU A 135 -53.68 -2.84 31.61
C LEU A 135 -53.27 -1.99 30.39
N MET A 136 -52.54 -2.59 29.45
CA MET A 136 -52.10 -1.93 28.22
C MET A 136 -53.24 -1.68 27.22
N ALA A 137 -54.39 -2.33 27.35
CA ALA A 137 -55.60 -2.01 26.60
C ALA A 137 -56.39 -0.87 27.25
N GLU A 138 -56.54 -0.90 28.58
CA GLU A 138 -57.30 0.09 29.35
C GLU A 138 -56.70 1.50 29.28
N LEU A 139 -55.37 1.63 29.43
CA LEU A 139 -54.69 2.93 29.40
C LEU A 139 -54.96 3.72 28.10
N PRO A 140 -54.64 3.20 26.89
CA PRO A 140 -54.94 3.90 25.65
C PRO A 140 -56.44 3.97 25.36
N ALA A 141 -57.26 2.98 25.74
CA ALA A 141 -58.71 3.05 25.55
C ALA A 141 -59.34 4.23 26.31
N ASN A 142 -58.88 4.49 27.53
CA ASN A 142 -59.34 5.63 28.34
C ASN A 142 -58.93 6.97 27.70
N VAL A 143 -57.68 7.10 27.25
CA VAL A 143 -57.18 8.33 26.61
C VAL A 143 -57.88 8.60 25.28
N LEU A 144 -58.10 7.56 24.48
CA LEU A 144 -58.72 7.64 23.16
C LEU A 144 -60.25 7.56 23.18
N GLN A 145 -60.85 7.39 24.36
CA GLN A 145 -62.29 7.20 24.57
C GLN A 145 -62.89 6.09 23.69
N ARG A 146 -62.24 4.93 23.67
CA ARG A 146 -62.66 3.74 22.91
C ARG A 146 -63.02 2.58 23.82
N ASP A 147 -63.68 1.58 23.23
CA ASP A 147 -63.98 0.34 23.92
C ASP A 147 -62.69 -0.44 24.25
N VAL A 148 -62.60 -0.91 25.49
CA VAL A 148 -61.42 -1.64 25.99
C VAL A 148 -61.25 -2.98 25.27
N GLN A 149 -62.35 -3.65 24.90
CA GLN A 149 -62.30 -4.93 24.22
C GLN A 149 -61.85 -4.76 22.76
N GLU A 150 -62.30 -3.70 22.07
CA GLU A 150 -61.76 -3.31 20.76
C GLU A 150 -60.25 -3.07 20.85
N MET A 151 -59.80 -2.32 21.86
CA MET A 151 -58.38 -2.01 22.02
C MET A 151 -57.53 -3.26 22.32
N ARG A 152 -58.07 -4.16 23.13
CA ARG A 152 -57.44 -5.45 23.42
C ARG A 152 -57.31 -6.34 22.18
N ASN A 153 -58.28 -6.31 21.27
CA ASN A 153 -58.24 -7.09 20.04
C ASN A 153 -57.23 -6.52 19.02
N ASP A 154 -56.94 -5.22 19.09
CA ASP A 154 -55.95 -4.56 18.23
C ASP A 154 -54.50 -4.75 18.73
N ILE A 155 -54.31 -5.23 19.97
CA ILE A 155 -53.00 -5.53 20.54
C ILE A 155 -52.54 -6.91 20.08
N ASP A 156 -51.32 -6.96 19.55
CA ASP A 156 -50.70 -8.17 19.02
C ASP A 156 -49.68 -8.76 20.00
N GLU A 157 -48.77 -7.92 20.52
CA GLU A 157 -47.75 -8.31 21.48
C GLU A 157 -47.59 -7.28 22.59
N VAL A 158 -47.38 -7.76 23.82
CA VAL A 158 -47.06 -6.93 24.98
C VAL A 158 -45.97 -7.58 25.80
N TYR A 159 -44.91 -6.83 26.12
CA TYR A 159 -43.80 -7.35 26.92
C TYR A 159 -43.05 -6.26 27.67
N HIS A 160 -42.49 -6.62 28.82
CA HIS A 160 -41.56 -5.76 29.56
C HIS A 160 -40.16 -5.80 28.95
N ILE A 161 -39.51 -4.64 28.88
CA ILE A 161 -38.11 -4.50 28.50
C ILE A 161 -37.25 -4.58 29.76
N TYR A 162 -36.42 -5.62 29.80
CA TYR A 162 -35.42 -5.80 30.85
C TYR A 162 -34.13 -5.06 30.49
N THR A 163 -33.94 -3.87 31.06
CA THR A 163 -32.66 -3.17 30.96
C THR A 163 -31.83 -3.34 32.23
N ASN A 164 -30.51 -3.50 32.06
CA ASN A 164 -29.58 -3.53 33.19
C ASN A 164 -29.64 -2.25 34.04
N TYR A 165 -29.95 -1.13 33.39
CA TYR A 165 -30.12 0.16 34.05
C TYR A 165 -31.29 0.14 35.05
N ALA A 166 -32.50 -0.22 34.60
CA ALA A 166 -33.68 -0.26 35.47
C ALA A 166 -33.45 -1.18 36.68
N ARG A 167 -32.80 -2.34 36.47
CA ARG A 167 -32.46 -3.28 37.54
C ARG A 167 -31.50 -2.70 38.58
N ARG A 168 -30.45 -1.98 38.15
CA ARG A 168 -29.46 -1.38 39.06
C ARG A 168 -30.03 -0.24 39.88
N HIS A 169 -30.90 0.55 39.27
CA HIS A 169 -31.48 1.75 39.87
C HIS A 169 -32.86 1.52 40.50
N LYS A 170 -33.36 0.28 40.52
CA LYS A 170 -34.70 -0.08 41.05
C LYS A 170 -35.82 0.77 40.43
N LEU A 171 -35.72 1.01 39.12
CA LEU A 171 -36.73 1.74 38.35
C LEU A 171 -37.76 0.77 37.78
N PRO A 172 -39.02 1.21 37.59
CA PRO A 172 -40.00 0.44 36.84
C PRO A 172 -39.51 0.15 35.41
N LYS A 173 -39.81 -1.05 34.93
CA LYS A 173 -39.52 -1.52 33.58
C LYS A 173 -40.41 -0.81 32.59
N GLU A 174 -39.85 -0.65 31.40
CA GLU A 174 -40.58 -0.15 30.25
C GLU A 174 -41.42 -1.27 29.63
N VAL A 175 -42.61 -0.94 29.13
CA VAL A 175 -43.50 -1.89 28.45
C VAL A 175 -43.63 -1.50 26.98
N HIS A 176 -43.38 -2.46 26.10
CA HIS A 176 -43.59 -2.32 24.66
C HIS A 176 -44.88 -3.00 24.26
N VAL A 177 -45.71 -2.29 23.51
CA VAL A 177 -46.98 -2.78 22.97
C VAL A 177 -46.91 -2.68 21.45
N ARG A 178 -47.07 -3.81 20.76
CA ARG A 178 -47.26 -3.87 19.31
C ARG A 178 -48.75 -3.98 19.01
N PHE A 179 -49.24 -3.15 18.10
CA PHE A 179 -50.60 -3.20 17.59
C PHE A 179 -50.64 -3.84 16.20
N SER A 180 -51.70 -4.60 15.90
CA SER A 180 -51.95 -5.17 14.58
C SER A 180 -52.32 -4.11 13.54
N ARG A 181 -52.78 -2.94 13.99
CA ARG A 181 -53.09 -1.75 13.18
C ARG A 181 -52.12 -0.64 13.55
N LYS A 182 -51.90 0.32 12.64
CA LYS A 182 -51.05 1.49 12.93
C LYS A 182 -51.52 2.09 14.27
N SER A 183 -50.61 2.09 15.23
CA SER A 183 -50.81 2.64 16.56
C SER A 183 -51.20 4.11 16.45
N TYR A 184 -52.02 4.53 17.40
CA TYR A 184 -52.68 5.84 17.41
C TYR A 184 -51.71 7.02 17.64
N GLN A 185 -50.40 6.75 17.64
CA GLN A 185 -49.30 7.70 17.81
C GLN A 185 -49.36 8.86 16.80
N GLY A 186 -49.96 8.64 15.62
CA GLY A 186 -50.10 9.64 14.57
C GLY A 186 -51.32 10.56 14.67
N GLN A 187 -52.34 10.24 15.48
CA GLN A 187 -53.60 11.00 15.49
C GLN A 187 -53.83 11.82 16.76
N ASN A 188 -53.44 11.36 17.96
CA ASN A 188 -53.90 12.01 19.20
C ASN A 188 -52.85 12.16 20.33
N LEU A 189 -51.64 11.62 20.20
CA LEU A 189 -50.62 11.65 21.28
C LEU A 189 -49.59 12.79 21.16
N ARG A 190 -49.73 13.67 20.15
CA ARG A 190 -48.91 14.89 19.99
C ARG A 190 -49.51 16.13 20.62
N GLU A 191 -50.77 16.06 21.03
CA GLU A 191 -51.49 17.16 21.68
C GLU A 191 -51.53 16.92 23.19
N ASN A 192 -50.41 17.22 23.86
CA ASN A 192 -50.30 17.66 25.26
C ASN A 192 -48.84 17.95 25.59
#